data_AF-A0A535ZXT6-F1
#
_entry.id   AF-A0A535ZXT6-F1
#
_cell.length_a   1.000
_cell.length_b   1.000
_cell.length_c   1.000
_cell.angle_alpha   90.00
_cell.angle_beta   90.00
_cell.angle_gamma   90.00
#
_symmetry.space_group_name_H-M   'P 1'
#
loop_
_entity.id
_entity.type
_entity.pdbx_description
1 polymer ?
#
loop_
_entity_poly.entity_id
_entity_poly.type
_entity_poly.pdbx_seq_one_letter_code
_entity_poly.pdbx_strand_id
1 'polypeptide(L)'
;RTELGGSADRARLAAVLLLTATGAPLVYYGDEVGMEGGDDPDSRRCMEWDPAKQDQRMLGTYRVLISARRQRPWLSWGSFEDVLADDERHVYAYRRSSTGPLAPADAPRDEMYVAINTGDFPTDVCLPDGDRVDLLTRKRASGGITVGARDAAVLVPA
;
A
#
# COMPACT_ATOMS: atom_id res chain seq x y z
N ARG A 1 -13.87 2.01 5.84
CA ARG A 1 -13.87 3.50 5.75
C ARG A 1 -14.40 4.17 7.03
N THR A 2 -15.48 3.66 7.64
CA THR A 2 -16.10 4.19 8.88
C THR A 2 -15.11 4.38 10.04
N GLU A 3 -14.34 3.34 10.37
CA GLU A 3 -13.31 3.37 11.44
C GLU A 3 -12.22 4.44 11.25
N LEU A 4 -12.07 4.96 10.03
CA LEU A 4 -11.10 5.99 9.69
C LEU A 4 -11.76 7.37 9.55
N GLY A 5 -12.90 7.57 10.22
CA GLY A 5 -13.65 8.81 10.22
C GLY A 5 -14.20 9.20 8.85
N GLY A 6 -14.54 8.22 8.01
CA GLY A 6 -15.02 8.47 6.64
C GLY A 6 -13.92 8.79 5.63
N SER A 7 -12.65 8.83 6.03
CA SER A 7 -11.56 9.24 5.13
C SER A 7 -11.23 8.17 4.09
N ALA A 8 -11.55 8.47 2.82
CA ALA A 8 -11.17 7.64 1.67
C ALA A 8 -9.64 7.48 1.54
N ASP A 9 -8.90 8.56 1.75
CA ASP A 9 -7.43 8.55 1.66
C ASP A 9 -6.82 7.61 2.72
N ARG A 10 -7.22 7.75 3.99
CA ARG A 10 -6.71 6.88 5.06
C ARG A 10 -7.08 5.42 4.83
N ALA A 11 -8.29 5.14 4.34
CA ALA A 11 -8.69 3.77 3.99
C ALA A 11 -7.81 3.19 2.88
N ARG A 12 -7.49 4.00 1.87
CA ARG A 12 -6.55 3.60 0.82
C ARG A 12 -5.14 3.36 1.36
N LEU A 13 -4.64 4.18 2.30
CA LEU A 13 -3.33 3.95 2.93
C LEU A 13 -3.29 2.64 3.73
N ALA A 14 -4.37 2.32 4.44
CA ALA A 14 -4.50 1.03 5.13
C ALA A 14 -4.47 -0.15 4.14
N ALA A 15 -5.13 -0.01 2.98
CA ALA A 15 -5.08 -1.01 1.92
C ALA A 15 -3.67 -1.17 1.32
N VAL A 16 -2.92 -0.08 1.16
CA VAL A 16 -1.51 -0.13 0.76
C VAL A 16 -0.73 -0.99 1.74
N LEU A 17 -0.77 -0.66 3.04
CA LEU A 17 -0.08 -1.41 4.09
C LEU A 17 -0.49 -2.89 4.10
N LEU A 18 -1.79 -3.20 4.06
CA LEU A 18 -2.32 -4.56 4.05
C LEU A 18 -1.75 -5.39 2.90
N LEU A 19 -1.74 -4.83 1.69
CA LEU A 19 -1.38 -5.56 0.47
C LEU A 19 0.13 -5.67 0.25
N THR A 20 0.94 -4.86 0.95
CA THR A 20 2.41 -4.90 0.89
C THR A 20 3.05 -5.43 2.18
N ALA A 21 2.27 -5.81 3.21
CA ALA A 21 2.76 -6.48 4.41
C ALA A 21 3.00 -8.00 4.20
N THR A 22 3.67 -8.63 5.17
CA THR A 22 3.93 -10.08 5.23
C THR A 22 2.65 -10.85 5.55
N GLY A 23 2.54 -12.10 5.08
CA GLY A 23 1.41 -12.98 5.40
C GLY A 23 0.34 -13.08 4.30
N ALA A 24 -0.89 -13.39 4.69
CA ALA A 24 -2.02 -13.58 3.79
C ALA A 24 -3.06 -12.47 4.04
N PRO A 25 -3.18 -11.45 3.15
CA PRO A 25 -4.15 -10.38 3.35
C PRO A 25 -5.58 -10.91 3.18
N LEU A 26 -6.49 -10.41 4.02
CA LEU A 26 -7.93 -10.65 3.93
C LEU A 26 -8.61 -9.33 3.57
N VAL A 27 -9.51 -9.37 2.60
CA VAL A 27 -10.31 -8.20 2.19
C VAL A 27 -11.78 -8.50 2.49
N TYR A 28 -12.45 -7.59 3.20
CA TYR A 28 -13.89 -7.68 3.42
C TYR A 28 -14.63 -7.07 2.23
N TYR A 29 -15.73 -7.70 1.81
CA TYR A 29 -16.42 -7.28 0.58
C TYR A 29 -16.88 -5.82 0.70
N GLY A 30 -16.66 -5.04 -0.36
CA GLY A 30 -17.07 -3.64 -0.37
C GLY A 30 -15.97 -2.67 0.07
N ASP A 31 -14.96 -3.12 0.82
CA ASP A 31 -13.83 -2.26 1.21
C ASP A 31 -13.07 -1.76 -0.02
N GLU A 32 -12.90 -2.63 -1.03
CA GLU A 32 -12.16 -2.30 -2.26
C GLU A 32 -12.87 -1.26 -3.12
N VAL A 33 -14.18 -1.05 -2.92
CA VAL A 33 -14.99 -0.03 -3.60
C VAL A 33 -15.43 1.11 -2.66
N GLY A 34 -15.04 1.06 -1.40
CA GLY A 34 -15.24 2.14 -0.43
C GLY A 34 -16.60 2.18 0.23
N MET A 35 -17.22 1.02 0.40
CA MET A 35 -18.39 0.90 1.24
C MET A 35 -18.07 1.34 2.68
N GLU A 36 -19.09 1.95 3.29
CA GLU A 36 -19.12 2.25 4.71
C GLU A 36 -20.02 1.26 5.41
N GLY A 37 -19.71 0.98 6.67
CA GLY A 37 -20.51 0.20 7.60
C GLY A 37 -19.89 0.30 8.99
N GLY A 38 -20.70 0.54 10.02
CA GLY A 38 -20.28 0.47 11.42
C GLY A 38 -20.34 -0.95 11.98
N ASP A 39 -20.71 -1.08 13.26
CA ASP A 39 -20.92 -2.38 13.91
C ASP A 39 -22.04 -3.21 13.26
N ASP A 40 -22.10 -4.50 13.58
CA ASP A 40 -23.20 -5.39 13.19
C ASP A 40 -24.56 -4.76 13.58
N PRO A 41 -25.55 -4.63 12.67
CA PRO A 41 -25.62 -5.18 11.30
C PRO A 41 -25.12 -4.28 10.17
N ASP A 42 -24.68 -3.06 10.47
CA ASP A 42 -24.34 -2.05 9.48
C ASP A 42 -23.09 -2.42 8.64
N SER A 43 -22.18 -3.22 9.21
CA SER A 43 -21.07 -3.83 8.45
C SER A 43 -21.53 -4.78 7.34
N ARG A 44 -22.79 -5.24 7.32
CA ARG A 44 -23.32 -6.24 6.38
C ARG A 44 -24.28 -5.65 5.33
N ARG A 45 -24.08 -4.38 4.95
CA ARG A 45 -24.86 -3.72 3.88
C ARG A 45 -24.77 -4.48 2.55
N CYS A 46 -25.79 -4.31 1.70
CA CYS A 46 -25.75 -4.86 0.35
C CYS A 46 -24.58 -4.28 -0.45
N MET A 47 -23.90 -5.13 -1.22
CA MET A 47 -22.81 -4.70 -2.10
C MET A 47 -23.25 -3.63 -3.09
N GLU A 48 -22.44 -2.59 -3.25
CA GLU A 48 -22.65 -1.57 -4.26
C GLU A 48 -22.12 -2.06 -5.62
N TRP A 49 -23.05 -2.34 -6.54
CA TRP A 49 -22.74 -2.88 -7.86
C TRP A 49 -22.69 -1.82 -8.97
N ASP A 50 -23.22 -0.61 -8.72
CA ASP A 50 -23.15 0.51 -9.67
C ASP A 50 -21.74 1.10 -9.68
N PRO A 51 -20.95 0.96 -10.77
CA PRO A 51 -19.58 1.48 -10.82
C PRO A 51 -19.50 3.00 -10.59
N ALA A 52 -20.57 3.74 -10.88
CA ALA A 52 -20.63 5.19 -10.67
C ALA A 52 -20.63 5.58 -9.19
N LYS A 53 -20.99 4.65 -8.29
CA LYS A 53 -21.02 4.85 -6.83
C LYS A 53 -19.81 4.26 -6.11
N GLN A 54 -18.95 3.54 -6.84
CA GLN A 54 -17.74 2.93 -6.30
C GLN A 54 -16.56 3.92 -6.32
N ASP A 55 -15.70 3.85 -5.30
CA ASP A 55 -14.43 4.57 -5.28
C ASP A 55 -13.43 3.91 -6.25
N GLN A 56 -13.34 4.47 -7.46
CA GLN A 56 -12.48 3.95 -8.51
C GLN A 56 -10.99 4.09 -8.20
N ARG A 57 -10.57 5.07 -7.37
CA ARG A 57 -9.17 5.24 -6.97
C ARG A 57 -8.77 4.14 -5.98
N MET A 58 -9.65 3.80 -5.05
CA MET A 58 -9.43 2.69 -4.13
C MET A 58 -9.43 1.35 -4.89
N LEU A 59 -10.42 1.09 -5.74
CA LEU A 59 -10.48 -0.14 -6.53
C LEU A 59 -9.24 -0.30 -7.43
N GLY A 60 -8.78 0.78 -8.05
CA GLY A 60 -7.53 0.81 -8.81
C GLY A 60 -6.31 0.46 -7.96
N THR A 61 -6.24 0.99 -6.73
CA THR A 61 -5.15 0.69 -5.77
C THR A 61 -5.15 -0.80 -5.42
N TYR A 62 -6.30 -1.39 -5.07
CA TYR A 62 -6.42 -2.82 -4.80
C TYR A 62 -5.97 -3.65 -6.01
N ARG A 63 -6.45 -3.34 -7.22
CA ARG A 63 -6.10 -4.07 -8.44
C ARG A 63 -4.59 -4.04 -8.72
N VAL A 64 -3.98 -2.87 -8.62
CA VAL A 64 -2.53 -2.69 -8.83
C VAL A 64 -1.73 -3.50 -7.82
N LEU A 65 -2.06 -3.40 -6.53
CA LEU A 65 -1.28 -4.03 -5.47
C LEU A 65 -1.52 -5.55 -5.37
N ILE A 66 -2.73 -6.03 -5.63
CA ILE A 66 -2.99 -7.48 -5.77
C ILE A 66 -2.20 -8.04 -6.96
N SER A 67 -2.18 -7.34 -8.09
CA SER A 67 -1.37 -7.76 -9.24
C SER A 67 0.12 -7.79 -8.91
N ALA A 68 0.62 -6.77 -8.22
CA ALA A 68 2.01 -6.70 -7.76
C ALA A 68 2.34 -7.86 -6.80
N ARG A 69 1.44 -8.18 -5.85
CA ARG A 69 1.60 -9.30 -4.91
C ARG A 69 1.61 -10.65 -5.61
N ARG A 70 0.79 -10.84 -6.65
CA ARG A 70 0.82 -12.06 -7.47
C ARG A 70 2.12 -12.23 -8.26
N GLN A 71 2.70 -11.13 -8.72
CA GLN A 71 4.00 -11.13 -9.42
C GLN A 71 5.17 -11.30 -8.45
N ARG A 72 4.95 -11.03 -7.15
CA ARG A 72 5.96 -11.09 -6.09
C ARG A 72 5.50 -12.00 -4.95
N PRO A 73 5.46 -13.33 -5.14
CA PRO A 73 5.05 -14.27 -4.10
C PRO A 73 5.87 -14.10 -2.81
N TRP A 74 7.12 -13.64 -2.93
CA TRP A 74 7.97 -13.34 -1.79
C TRP A 74 7.39 -12.28 -0.85
N LEU A 75 6.42 -11.45 -1.25
CA LEU A 75 5.76 -10.53 -0.32
C LEU A 75 5.01 -11.25 0.83
N SER A 76 4.69 -12.54 0.70
CA SER A 76 4.06 -13.30 1.79
C SER A 76 5.03 -13.74 2.89
N TRP A 77 6.34 -13.82 2.61
CA TRP A 77 7.33 -14.40 3.54
C TRP A 77 8.67 -13.65 3.63
N GLY A 78 8.93 -12.73 2.71
CA GLY A 78 10.18 -11.99 2.58
C GLY A 78 10.38 -10.95 3.66
N SER A 79 11.61 -10.48 3.82
CA SER A 79 12.03 -9.52 4.84
C SER A 79 11.16 -8.26 4.85
N PHE A 80 11.04 -7.67 6.03
CA PHE A 80 10.39 -6.40 6.27
C PHE A 80 11.37 -5.56 7.09
N GLU A 81 11.81 -4.43 6.56
CA GLU A 81 12.84 -3.58 7.14
C GLU A 81 12.35 -2.13 7.19
N ASP A 82 12.41 -1.49 8.35
CA ASP A 82 12.10 -0.06 8.47
C ASP A 82 13.16 0.78 7.73
N VAL A 83 12.69 1.79 7.00
CA VAL A 83 13.56 2.76 6.30
C VAL A 83 13.45 4.13 6.96
N LEU A 84 12.23 4.54 7.31
CA LEU A 84 11.95 5.81 7.98
C LEU A 84 10.73 5.64 8.88
N ALA A 85 10.82 6.09 10.13
CA ALA A 85 9.68 6.32 11.00
C ALA A 85 9.80 7.75 11.56
N ASP A 86 8.92 8.64 11.12
CA ASP A 86 8.93 10.05 11.49
C ASP A 86 7.56 10.46 12.02
N ASP A 87 7.44 10.46 13.35
CA ASP A 87 6.20 10.76 14.04
C ASP A 87 5.81 12.24 13.93
N GLU A 88 6.80 13.15 13.86
CA GLU A 88 6.57 14.59 13.75
C GLU A 88 6.00 14.97 12.38
N ARG A 89 6.48 14.32 11.32
CA ARG A 89 6.02 14.52 9.94
C ARG A 89 4.92 13.55 9.53
N HIS A 90 4.55 12.60 10.40
CA HIS A 90 3.54 11.56 10.18
C HIS A 90 3.82 10.68 8.94
N VAL A 91 5.10 10.34 8.72
CA VAL A 91 5.54 9.52 7.58
C VAL A 91 6.22 8.24 8.04
N TYR A 92 5.85 7.15 7.37
CA TYR A 92 6.45 5.84 7.57
C TYR A 92 6.90 5.26 6.23
N ALA A 93 8.11 4.75 6.15
CA ALA A 93 8.62 4.04 4.98
C ALA A 93 9.34 2.75 5.38
N TYR A 94 9.16 1.72 4.56
CA TYR A 94 9.77 0.42 4.78
C TYR A 94 10.16 -0.23 3.45
N ARG A 95 11.06 -1.20 3.56
CA ARG A 95 11.52 -2.04 2.48
C ARG A 95 11.02 -3.46 2.70
N ARG A 96 10.51 -4.05 1.62
CA ARG A 96 10.25 -5.48 1.49
C ARG A 96 11.26 -6.05 0.51
N SER A 97 11.80 -7.23 0.77
CA SER A 97 12.71 -7.91 -0.16
C SER A 97 12.48 -9.42 -0.17
N SER A 98 12.94 -10.09 -1.23
CA SER A 98 12.86 -11.55 -1.36
C SER A 98 13.86 -12.32 -0.49
N THR A 99 14.54 -11.65 0.43
CA THR A 99 15.43 -12.28 1.42
C THR A 99 14.67 -12.66 2.68
N GLY A 100 15.33 -13.33 3.62
CA GLY A 100 14.77 -13.62 4.95
C GLY A 100 14.89 -15.10 5.33
N PRO A 101 14.47 -15.47 6.55
CA PRO A 101 14.64 -16.83 7.09
C PRO A 101 13.82 -17.89 6.34
N LEU A 102 12.77 -17.47 5.62
CA LEU A 102 11.91 -18.34 4.82
C LEU A 102 12.25 -18.30 3.32
N ALA A 103 13.31 -17.57 2.93
CA ALA A 103 13.67 -17.41 1.53
C ALA A 103 14.24 -18.73 0.98
N PRO A 104 13.74 -19.22 -0.18
CA PRO A 104 14.43 -20.25 -0.95
C PRO A 104 15.87 -19.83 -1.26
N ALA A 105 16.79 -20.78 -1.25
CA ALA A 105 18.21 -20.51 -1.51
C ALA A 105 18.47 -19.88 -2.90
N ASP A 106 17.58 -20.17 -3.86
CA ASP A 106 17.62 -19.70 -5.25
C ASP A 106 16.61 -18.58 -5.54
N ALA A 107 15.98 -17.99 -4.52
CA ALA A 107 15.01 -16.92 -4.72
C ALA A 107 15.65 -15.74 -5.49
N PRO A 108 15.04 -15.27 -6.59
CA PRO A 108 15.55 -14.12 -7.32
C PRO A 108 15.54 -12.91 -6.40
N ARG A 109 16.60 -12.10 -6.45
CA ARG A 109 16.67 -10.84 -5.70
C ARG A 109 15.66 -9.86 -6.29
N ASP A 110 14.74 -9.41 -5.47
CA ASP A 110 13.75 -8.40 -5.78
C ASP A 110 13.44 -7.62 -4.51
N GLU A 111 12.95 -6.40 -4.67
CA GLU A 111 12.64 -5.51 -3.57
C GLU A 111 11.48 -4.57 -3.90
N MET A 112 10.89 -4.02 -2.86
CA MET A 112 9.83 -3.04 -2.92
C MET A 112 10.03 -2.05 -1.78
N TYR A 113 9.98 -0.76 -2.09
CA TYR A 113 9.90 0.30 -1.09
C TYR A 113 8.48 0.82 -1.03
N VAL A 114 7.99 1.01 0.18
CA VAL A 114 6.68 1.60 0.43
C VAL A 114 6.89 2.80 1.33
N ALA A 115 6.31 3.94 0.95
CA ALA A 115 6.26 5.13 1.78
C ALA A 115 4.81 5.56 1.93
N ILE A 116 4.38 5.80 3.18
CA ILE A 116 3.02 6.15 3.57
C ILE A 116 3.11 7.48 4.32
N ASN A 117 2.44 8.50 3.80
CA ASN A 117 2.29 9.79 4.46
C ASN A 117 0.87 9.89 5.01
N THR A 118 0.73 9.87 6.33
CA THR A 118 -0.58 10.07 7.00
C THR A 118 -0.84 11.52 7.37
N GLY A 119 0.17 12.38 7.22
CA GLY A 119 0.11 13.81 7.45
C GLY A 119 -0.64 14.57 6.37
N ASP A 120 -0.88 15.86 6.67
CA ASP A 120 -1.70 16.75 5.85
C ASP A 120 -0.89 17.58 4.86
N PHE A 121 0.43 17.40 4.82
CA PHE A 121 1.34 18.09 3.91
C PHE A 121 2.19 17.09 3.12
N PRO A 122 2.57 17.41 1.87
CA PRO A 122 3.56 16.63 1.14
C PRO A 122 4.89 16.58 1.91
N THR A 123 5.51 15.40 1.93
CA THR A 123 6.75 15.18 2.68
C THR A 123 7.76 14.43 1.83
N ASP A 124 9.01 14.90 1.86
CA ASP A 124 10.13 14.24 1.21
C ASP A 124 10.60 13.03 2.02
N VAL A 125 10.78 11.91 1.32
CA VAL A 125 11.28 10.64 1.84
C VAL A 125 12.55 10.29 1.09
N CYS A 126 13.67 10.29 1.81
CA CYS A 126 14.94 9.84 1.27
C CYS A 126 14.96 8.32 1.22
N LEU A 127 15.09 7.76 0.02
CA LEU A 127 15.27 6.33 -0.22
C LEU A 127 16.68 6.09 -0.76
N PRO A 128 17.23 4.86 -0.60
CA PRO A 128 18.50 4.52 -1.22
C PRO A 128 18.47 4.75 -2.74
N ASP A 129 19.61 5.09 -3.32
CA ASP A 129 19.72 5.29 -4.77
C ASP A 129 19.26 4.05 -5.55
N GLY A 130 18.77 4.30 -6.77
CA GLY A 130 18.28 3.24 -7.66
C GLY A 130 17.08 3.69 -8.48
N ASP A 131 17.03 3.21 -9.73
CA ASP A 131 15.93 3.49 -10.65
C ASP A 131 14.72 2.63 -10.31
N ARG A 132 13.60 3.30 -10.02
CA ARG A 132 12.36 2.65 -9.59
C ARG A 132 11.17 3.18 -10.36
N VAL A 133 10.11 2.38 -10.42
CA VAL A 133 8.78 2.80 -10.88
C VAL A 133 7.80 2.72 -9.73
N ASP A 134 7.04 3.79 -9.51
CA ASP A 134 5.90 3.79 -8.60
C ASP A 134 4.74 3.06 -9.26
N LEU A 135 4.31 1.96 -8.66
CA LEU A 135 3.21 1.16 -9.16
C LEU A 135 1.87 1.91 -9.15
N LEU A 136 1.69 2.86 -8.22
CA LEU A 136 0.45 3.61 -8.06
C LEU A 136 0.29 4.71 -9.10
N THR A 137 1.38 5.42 -9.44
CA THR A 137 1.36 6.56 -10.38
C THR A 137 2.00 6.27 -11.73
N ARG A 138 2.73 5.17 -11.88
CA ARG A 138 3.58 4.80 -13.03
C ARG A 138 4.74 5.75 -13.31
N LYS A 139 5.03 6.68 -12.40
CA LYS A 139 6.17 7.60 -12.53
C LYS A 139 7.47 6.89 -12.17
N ARG A 140 8.56 7.25 -12.84
CA ARG A 140 9.91 6.85 -12.47
C ARG A 140 10.41 7.72 -11.32
N ALA A 141 11.18 7.13 -10.42
CA ALA A 141 11.85 7.82 -9.31
C ALA A 141 13.28 7.29 -9.17
N SER A 142 14.20 8.20 -8.85
CA SER A 142 15.60 7.89 -8.55
C SER A 142 15.99 8.60 -7.26
N GLY A 143 16.39 7.85 -6.23
CA GLY A 143 16.72 8.40 -4.92
C GLY A 143 15.47 8.87 -4.14
N GLY A 144 15.50 10.10 -3.61
CA GLY A 144 14.42 10.69 -2.81
C GLY A 144 13.12 10.92 -3.58
N ILE A 145 11.99 10.80 -2.90
CA ILE A 145 10.64 11.04 -3.45
C ILE A 145 9.86 12.03 -2.58
N THR A 146 8.92 12.75 -3.17
CA THR A 146 7.91 13.51 -2.41
C THR A 146 6.62 12.71 -2.38
N VAL A 147 6.15 12.34 -1.18
CA VAL A 147 4.86 11.66 -0.99
C VAL A 147 3.82 12.71 -0.63
N GLY A 148 2.75 12.79 -1.42
CA GLY A 148 1.65 13.74 -1.19
C GLY A 148 0.98 13.57 0.18
N ALA A 149 0.26 14.60 0.61
CA ALA A 149 -0.55 14.55 1.83
C ALA A 149 -1.55 13.39 1.76
N ARG A 150 -1.62 12.57 2.82
CA ARG A 150 -2.50 11.39 2.89
C ARG A 150 -2.35 10.44 1.68
N ASP A 151 -1.15 10.36 1.12
CA ASP A 151 -0.84 9.50 -0.03
C ASP A 151 0.29 8.51 0.28
N ALA A 152 0.55 7.63 -0.68
CA ALA A 152 1.60 6.63 -0.61
C ALA A 152 2.31 6.50 -1.95
N ALA A 153 3.54 6.00 -1.89
CA ALA A 153 4.30 5.55 -3.05
C ALA A 153 4.67 4.07 -2.85
N VAL A 154 4.55 3.27 -3.91
CA VAL A 154 4.92 1.84 -3.90
C VAL A 154 5.90 1.60 -5.04
N LEU A 155 7.18 1.60 -4.71
CA LEU A 155 8.27 1.61 -5.65
C LEU A 155 8.88 0.22 -5.81
N VAL A 156 9.07 -0.20 -7.06
CA VAL A 156 9.80 -1.41 -7.42
C VAL A 156 10.93 -1.08 -8.40
N PRO A 157 12.00 -1.90 -8.47
CA PRO A 157 13.03 -1.74 -9.50
C PRO A 157 12.43 -1.62 -10.91
N ALA A 158 12.98 -0.70 -11.70
CA ALA A 158 12.42 -0.28 -12.99
C ALA A 158 12.86 -1.11 -14.21
#